data_AF-X0TBK8-F1
#
_entry.id   AF-X0TBK8-F1
#
_cell.length_a   1.000
_cell.length_b   1.000
_cell.length_c   1.000
_cell.angle_alpha   90.00
_cell.angle_beta   90.00
_cell.angle_gamma   90.00
#
_symmetry.space_group_name_H-M   'P 1'
#
loop_
_entity.id
_entity.type
_entity.pdbx_description
1 polymer ?
#
loop_
_entity_poly.entity_id
_entity_poly.type
_entity_poly.pdbx_seq_one_letter_code
_entity_poly.pdbx_strand_id
1 'polypeptide(L)'
;MSLGDLIEEGNVGLIKAVDYFDPDRGTRFSTYAAWWIKQSIKLALLTNVQPVHIPTYMVALINQWRHTAAELENRLGRGADVEEMADIMQLPLRKAKIIYQIVGILSSVKNISCDDDSDEEQKLEASLQDQNVGKPEDALVADEERAKVLRLLNEIDPRE
;
A
#
# COMPACT_ATOMS: atom_id res chain seq x y z
N MET A 1 10.97 7.62 -6.07
CA MET A 1 10.85 9.09 -6.08
C MET A 1 12.16 9.66 -6.57
N SER A 2 12.10 10.50 -7.61
CA SER A 2 13.28 11.09 -8.24
C SER A 2 13.79 12.31 -7.43
N LEU A 3 14.99 12.78 -7.73
CA LEU A 3 15.50 14.03 -7.17
C LEU A 3 14.63 15.24 -7.58
N GLY A 4 14.11 15.24 -8.81
CA GLY A 4 13.23 16.30 -9.29
C GLY A 4 11.96 16.40 -8.44
N ASP A 5 11.34 15.26 -8.14
CA ASP A 5 10.12 15.22 -7.31
C ASP A 5 10.39 15.80 -5.91
N LEU A 6 11.56 15.53 -5.33
CA LEU A 6 11.93 16.05 -4.00
C LEU A 6 12.13 17.57 -4.02
N ILE A 7 12.70 18.10 -5.11
CA ILE A 7 12.88 19.54 -5.29
C ILE A 7 11.51 20.22 -5.42
N GLU A 8 10.60 19.66 -6.21
CA GLU A 8 9.26 20.24 -6.39
C GLU A 8 8.44 20.21 -5.10
N GLU A 9 8.49 19.12 -4.33
CA GLU A 9 7.84 19.07 -3.01
C GLU A 9 8.49 20.05 -2.02
N GLY A 10 9.78 20.29 -2.15
CA GLY A 10 10.50 21.36 -1.44
C GLY A 10 10.00 22.75 -1.83
N ASN A 11 9.77 23.00 -3.12
CA ASN A 11 9.21 24.25 -3.64
C ASN A 11 7.80 24.50 -3.08
N VAL A 12 6.96 23.47 -2.99
CA VAL A 12 5.63 23.56 -2.33
C VAL A 12 5.78 23.95 -0.84
N GLY A 13 6.76 23.38 -0.15
CA GLY A 13 7.09 23.75 1.23
C GLY A 13 7.58 25.20 1.36
N LEU A 14 8.39 25.67 0.40
CA LEU A 14 8.88 27.04 0.36
C LEU A 14 7.75 28.06 0.14
N ILE A 15 6.80 27.78 -0.76
CA ILE A 15 5.62 28.64 -0.99
C ILE A 15 4.83 28.80 0.31
N LYS A 16 4.56 27.69 1.02
CA LYS A 16 3.91 27.73 2.34
C LYS A 16 4.70 28.57 3.34
N ALA A 17 6.03 28.48 3.33
CA ALA A 17 6.84 29.31 4.20
C ALA A 17 6.67 30.81 3.90
N VAL A 18 6.57 31.20 2.62
CA VAL A 18 6.34 32.59 2.21
C VAL A 18 4.97 33.07 2.70
N ASP A 19 3.91 32.27 2.53
CA ASP A 19 2.54 32.66 2.91
C ASP A 19 2.38 32.95 4.41
N TYR A 20 3.10 32.22 5.26
CA TYR A 20 2.97 32.31 6.72
C TYR A 20 4.15 33.00 7.42
N PHE A 21 5.12 33.54 6.68
CA PHE A 21 6.26 34.21 7.30
C PHE A 21 5.91 35.63 7.75
N ASP A 22 6.35 35.96 8.95
CA ASP A 22 6.18 37.28 9.57
C ASP A 22 7.56 37.89 9.86
N PRO A 23 7.99 38.92 9.09
CA PRO A 23 9.28 39.57 9.25
C PRO A 23 9.46 40.26 10.62
N ASP A 24 8.37 40.66 11.28
CA ASP A 24 8.42 41.43 12.53
C ASP A 24 8.84 40.57 13.73
N ARG A 25 8.85 39.24 13.56
CA ARG A 25 9.29 38.27 14.59
C ARG A 25 10.80 38.17 14.75
N GLY A 26 11.58 38.90 13.94
CA GLY A 26 13.04 39.00 14.09
C GLY A 26 13.82 37.72 13.74
N THR A 27 13.20 36.74 13.08
CA THR A 27 13.88 35.52 12.61
C THR A 27 14.18 35.61 11.12
N ARG A 28 15.32 35.07 10.69
CA ARG A 28 15.67 35.01 9.26
C ARG A 28 14.71 34.07 8.53
N PHE A 29 14.22 34.49 7.37
CA PHE A 29 13.35 33.67 6.53
C PHE A 29 13.94 32.28 6.24
N SER A 30 15.25 32.17 5.98
CA SER A 30 15.92 30.88 5.73
C SER A 30 15.78 29.89 6.89
N THR A 31 15.80 30.37 8.13
CA THR A 31 15.61 29.53 9.32
C THR A 31 14.18 29.02 9.42
N TYR A 32 13.20 29.85 9.11
CA TYR A 32 11.78 29.49 9.11
C TYR A 32 11.42 28.55 7.96
N ALA A 33 11.83 28.90 6.74
CA ALA A 33 11.53 28.15 5.52
C ALA A 33 12.11 26.73 5.53
N ALA A 34 13.28 26.53 6.15
CA ALA A 34 13.89 25.20 6.26
C ALA A 34 12.96 24.17 6.93
N TRP A 35 12.16 24.58 7.92
CA TRP A 35 11.19 23.68 8.58
C TRP A 35 10.09 23.24 7.61
N TRP A 36 9.51 24.19 6.87
CA TRP A 36 8.43 23.93 5.91
C TRP A 36 8.88 23.09 4.72
N ILE A 37 10.07 23.38 4.18
CA ILE A 37 10.70 22.58 3.11
C ILE A 37 10.87 21.13 3.60
N LYS A 38 11.49 20.93 4.76
CA LYS A 38 11.72 19.60 5.33
C LYS A 38 10.42 18.85 5.60
N GLN A 39 9.40 19.53 6.12
CA GLN A 39 8.09 18.95 6.40
C GLN A 39 7.37 18.51 5.13
N SER A 40 7.40 19.35 4.08
CA SER A 40 6.77 19.04 2.79
C SER A 40 7.40 17.81 2.15
N ILE A 41 8.74 17.79 2.06
CA ILE A 41 9.50 16.64 1.55
C ILE A 41 9.21 15.38 2.38
N LYS A 42 9.21 15.47 3.72
CA LYS A 42 8.94 14.32 4.59
C LYS A 42 7.52 13.78 4.37
N LEU A 43 6.53 14.66 4.22
CA LEU A 43 5.15 14.25 3.99
C LEU A 43 5.02 13.54 2.63
N ALA A 44 5.57 14.12 1.57
CA ALA A 44 5.56 13.53 0.24
C ALA A 44 6.25 12.15 0.20
N LEU A 45 7.36 12.00 0.92
CA LEU A 45 8.05 10.72 1.08
C LEU A 45 7.17 9.67 1.78
N LEU A 46 6.35 10.07 2.75
CA LEU A 46 5.47 9.16 3.46
C LEU A 46 4.24 8.75 2.63
N THR A 47 3.74 9.65 1.77
CA THR A 47 2.51 9.42 1.01
C THR A 47 2.75 8.82 -0.37
N ASN A 48 3.83 9.20 -1.06
CA ASN A 48 3.99 8.97 -2.51
C ASN A 48 5.06 7.91 -2.87
N VAL A 49 5.83 7.41 -1.89
CA VAL A 49 6.91 6.44 -2.17
C VAL A 49 6.39 5.02 -2.31
N GLN A 50 5.29 4.68 -1.65
CA GLN A 50 4.74 3.33 -1.67
C GLN A 50 3.63 3.22 -2.73
N PRO A 51 3.54 2.09 -3.48
CA PRO A 51 2.46 1.88 -4.45
C PRO A 51 1.05 1.96 -3.83
N VAL A 52 0.94 1.57 -2.56
CA VAL A 52 -0.29 1.68 -1.78
C VAL A 52 -0.08 2.72 -0.68
N HIS A 53 -0.97 3.71 -0.61
CA HIS A 53 -0.91 4.76 0.39
C HIS A 53 -1.18 4.20 1.80
N ILE A 54 -0.21 4.41 2.70
CA ILE A 54 -0.31 4.02 4.10
C ILE A 54 -0.44 5.28 4.96
N PRO A 55 -1.47 5.38 5.83
CA PRO A 55 -1.59 6.52 6.73
C PRO A 55 -0.34 6.76 7.58
N THR A 56 0.00 8.02 7.82
CA THR A 56 1.23 8.42 8.53
C THR A 56 1.36 7.79 9.92
N TYR A 57 0.27 7.66 10.67
CA TYR A 57 0.28 7.02 11.99
C TYR A 57 0.60 5.51 11.92
N MET A 58 0.27 4.84 10.82
CA MET A 58 0.59 3.43 10.60
C MET A 58 2.06 3.23 10.26
N VAL A 59 2.69 4.19 9.55
CA VAL A 59 4.12 4.11 9.22
C VAL A 59 4.99 4.05 10.49
N ALA A 60 4.64 4.82 11.51
CA ALA A 60 5.32 4.77 12.81
C ALA A 60 5.19 3.38 13.46
N LEU A 61 3.99 2.81 13.46
CA LEU A 61 3.74 1.46 14.00
C LEU A 61 4.48 0.37 13.22
N ILE A 62 4.54 0.48 11.89
CA ILE A 62 5.27 -0.46 11.03
C ILE A 62 6.78 -0.38 11.29
N ASN A 63 7.33 0.82 11.45
CA ASN A 63 8.74 0.99 11.77
C ASN A 63 9.07 0.42 13.17
N GLN A 64 8.20 0.66 14.15
CA GLN A 64 8.34 0.06 15.47
C GLN A 64 8.25 -1.47 15.41
N TRP A 65 7.28 -2.02 14.67
CA TRP A 65 7.14 -3.45 14.43
C TRP A 65 8.43 -4.05 13.84
N ARG A 66 8.99 -3.43 12.80
CA ARG A 66 10.26 -3.88 12.18
C ARG A 66 11.41 -3.86 13.18
N HIS A 67 11.52 -2.80 13.98
CA HIS A 67 12.59 -2.68 14.97
C HIS A 67 12.47 -3.75 16.07
N THR A 68 11.27 -3.91 16.65
CA THR A 68 11.01 -4.90 17.69
C THR A 68 11.13 -6.34 17.16
N ALA A 69 10.69 -6.60 15.93
CA ALA A 69 10.86 -7.90 15.29
C ALA A 69 12.35 -8.26 15.12
N ALA A 70 13.19 -7.32 14.65
CA ALA A 70 14.63 -7.52 14.52
C ALA A 70 15.33 -7.72 15.87
N GLU A 71 14.89 -7.01 16.92
CA GLU A 71 15.40 -7.21 18.29
C GLU A 71 15.06 -8.60 18.82
N LEU A 72 13.82 -9.06 18.61
CA LEU A 72 13.38 -10.39 19.03
C LEU A 72 14.05 -11.51 18.26
N GLU A 73 14.27 -11.32 16.96
CA GLU A 73 14.99 -12.28 16.13
C GLU A 73 16.43 -12.47 16.64
N ASN A 74 17.11 -11.38 16.96
CA ASN A 74 18.45 -11.44 17.57
C ASN A 74 18.45 -12.11 18.96
N ARG A 75 17.40 -11.91 19.76
CA ARG A 75 17.33 -12.45 21.12
C ARG A 75 16.90 -13.93 21.17
N LEU A 76 15.97 -14.34 20.31
CA LEU A 76 15.35 -15.66 20.32
C LEU A 76 15.97 -16.61 19.28
N GLY A 77 16.74 -16.09 18.31
CA GLY A 77 17.28 -16.89 17.20
C GLY A 77 16.22 -17.41 16.23
N ARG A 78 14.98 -16.91 16.34
CA ARG A 78 13.84 -17.24 15.46
C ARG A 78 13.00 -16.00 15.18
N GLY A 79 12.22 -16.05 14.10
CA GLY A 79 11.17 -15.07 13.84
C GLY A 79 10.17 -14.99 15.00
N ALA A 80 9.73 -13.78 15.30
CA ALA A 80 8.80 -13.53 16.38
C ALA A 80 7.36 -13.80 15.94
N ASP A 81 6.56 -14.37 16.85
CA ASP A 81 5.16 -14.66 16.55
C ASP A 81 4.27 -13.41 16.66
N VAL A 82 3.14 -13.42 15.97
CA VAL A 82 2.20 -12.29 15.94
C VAL A 82 1.58 -12.04 17.33
N GLU A 83 1.36 -13.09 18.12
CA GLU A 83 0.84 -12.97 19.49
C GLU A 83 1.89 -12.34 20.42
N GLU A 84 3.13 -12.83 20.38
CA GLU A 84 4.26 -12.26 21.14
C GLU A 84 4.47 -10.77 20.81
N MET A 85 4.34 -10.42 19.54
CA MET A 85 4.48 -9.03 19.09
C MET A 85 3.36 -8.13 19.58
N ALA A 86 2.12 -8.65 19.62
CA ALA A 86 0.97 -7.93 20.13
C ALA A 86 1.15 -7.57 21.61
N ASP A 87 1.66 -8.51 22.40
CA ASP A 87 1.90 -8.32 23.84
C ASP A 87 3.01 -7.29 24.09
N ILE A 88 4.13 -7.38 23.36
CA ILE A 88 5.27 -6.47 23.52
C ILE A 88 4.92 -5.05 23.07
N MET A 89 4.22 -4.92 21.94
CA MET A 89 3.79 -3.61 21.44
C MET A 89 2.53 -3.07 22.14
N GLN A 90 1.92 -3.83 23.06
CA GLN A 90 0.68 -3.50 23.75
C GLN A 90 -0.46 -3.16 22.77
N LEU A 91 -0.56 -3.94 21.69
CA LEU A 91 -1.56 -3.76 20.64
C LEU A 91 -2.61 -4.87 20.70
N PRO A 92 -3.89 -4.56 20.42
CA PRO A 92 -4.90 -5.60 20.21
C PRO A 92 -4.48 -6.56 19.09
N LEU A 93 -4.70 -7.86 19.29
CA LEU A 93 -4.33 -8.92 18.33
C LEU A 93 -4.81 -8.64 16.90
N ARG A 94 -6.03 -8.09 16.76
CA ARG A 94 -6.58 -7.70 15.44
C ARG A 94 -5.69 -6.68 14.72
N LYS A 95 -5.16 -5.67 15.43
CA LYS A 95 -4.28 -4.65 14.86
C LYS A 95 -2.92 -5.22 14.51
N ALA A 96 -2.37 -6.09 15.38
CA ALA A 96 -1.10 -6.78 15.11
C ALA A 96 -1.16 -7.63 13.84
N LYS A 97 -2.24 -8.38 13.63
CA LYS A 97 -2.46 -9.18 12.40
C LYS A 97 -2.48 -8.32 11.14
N ILE A 98 -3.15 -7.16 11.19
CA ILE A 98 -3.19 -6.22 10.06
C ILE A 98 -1.79 -5.69 9.75
N ILE A 99 -1.03 -5.28 10.79
CA ILE A 99 0.34 -4.80 10.61
C ILE A 99 1.23 -5.89 10.01
N TYR A 100 1.13 -7.13 10.50
CA TYR A 100 1.87 -8.27 9.97
C TYR A 100 1.57 -8.51 8.48
N GLN A 101 0.29 -8.49 8.08
CA GLN A 101 -0.11 -8.62 6.68
C GLN A 101 0.48 -7.50 5.81
N ILE A 102 0.40 -6.25 6.26
CA ILE A 102 0.95 -5.10 5.53
C ILE A 102 2.47 -5.24 5.37
N VAL A 103 3.19 -5.61 6.43
CA VAL A 103 4.65 -5.81 6.39
C VAL A 103 5.03 -6.94 5.44
N GLY A 104 4.24 -8.01 5.38
CA GLY A 104 4.41 -9.11 4.43
C GLY A 104 4.29 -8.62 2.99
N ILE A 105 3.17 -7.94 2.66
CA ILE A 105 2.92 -7.39 1.31
C ILE A 105 4.04 -6.44 0.88
N LEU A 106 4.46 -5.53 1.77
CA LEU A 106 5.54 -4.57 1.47
C LEU A 106 6.87 -5.27 1.17
N SER A 107 7.17 -6.37 1.86
CA SER A 107 8.38 -7.15 1.61
C SER A 107 8.32 -7.88 0.26
N SER A 108 7.17 -8.44 -0.10
CA SER A 108 6.95 -9.09 -1.40
C SER A 108 7.08 -8.11 -2.57
N VAL A 109 6.49 -6.92 -2.46
CA VAL A 109 6.57 -5.88 -3.51
C VAL A 109 8.00 -5.43 -3.75
N LYS A 110 8.80 -5.30 -2.69
CA LYS A 110 10.21 -4.89 -2.80
C LYS A 110 11.05 -5.91 -3.60
N ASN A 111 10.76 -7.20 -3.42
CA ASN A 111 11.48 -8.26 -4.13
C ASN A 111 11.17 -8.25 -5.63
N ILE A 112 9.92 -7.93 -6.01
CA ILE A 112 9.53 -7.79 -7.43
C ILE A 112 10.33 -6.67 -8.12
N SER A 113 10.53 -5.54 -7.44
CA SER A 113 11.23 -4.39 -8.04
C SER A 113 12.76 -4.53 -8.17
N CYS A 114 13.36 -5.66 -7.75
CA CYS A 114 14.82 -5.82 -7.66
C CYS A 114 15.37 -6.99 -8.50
N ASP A 115 14.53 -7.65 -9.30
CA ASP A 115 14.92 -8.81 -10.10
C ASP A 115 15.04 -8.39 -11.57
N ASP A 116 16.25 -8.06 -12.01
CA ASP A 116 16.62 -7.74 -13.41
C ASP A 116 16.97 -9.04 -14.19
N ASP A 117 16.53 -10.20 -13.70
CA ASP A 117 16.67 -11.48 -14.40
C ASP A 117 15.43 -11.71 -15.27
N SER A 118 15.56 -11.34 -16.54
CA SER A 118 14.54 -11.32 -17.60
C SER A 118 13.74 -12.61 -17.83
N ASP A 119 14.12 -13.72 -17.18
CA ASP A 119 13.53 -15.04 -17.36
C ASP A 119 12.46 -15.39 -16.29
N GLU A 120 12.47 -14.76 -15.09
CA GLU A 120 11.51 -15.07 -14.01
C GLU A 120 10.28 -14.13 -14.00
N GLU A 121 10.39 -12.86 -14.42
CA GLU A 121 9.22 -11.96 -14.52
C GLU A 121 8.16 -12.48 -15.50
N GLN A 122 8.58 -13.06 -16.63
CA GLN A 122 7.67 -13.70 -17.59
C GLN A 122 6.91 -14.90 -16.99
N LYS A 123 7.44 -15.51 -15.93
CA LYS A 123 6.93 -16.75 -15.33
C LYS A 123 5.87 -16.49 -14.28
N LEU A 124 6.01 -15.40 -13.51
CA LEU A 124 5.00 -14.97 -12.55
C LEU A 124 3.75 -14.44 -13.25
N GLU A 125 3.93 -13.58 -14.25
CA GLU A 125 2.81 -13.07 -15.05
C GLU A 125 2.07 -14.20 -15.78
N ALA A 126 2.79 -15.18 -16.35
CA ALA A 126 2.19 -16.33 -16.99
C ALA A 126 1.48 -17.31 -16.03
N SER A 127 1.77 -17.25 -14.73
CA SER A 127 1.16 -18.12 -13.70
C SER A 127 -0.12 -17.51 -13.10
N LEU A 128 -0.28 -16.19 -13.20
CA LEU A 128 -1.43 -15.49 -12.64
C LEU A 128 -2.66 -15.66 -13.53
N GLN A 129 -3.56 -16.56 -13.13
CA GLN A 129 -4.85 -16.73 -13.77
C GLN A 129 -5.77 -15.53 -13.49
N ASP A 130 -6.36 -14.96 -14.54
CA ASP A 130 -7.44 -13.97 -14.40
C ASP A 130 -8.69 -14.65 -13.81
N GLN A 131 -9.09 -14.24 -12.61
CA GLN A 131 -10.26 -14.76 -11.90
C GLN A 131 -11.55 -14.00 -12.24
N ASN A 132 -11.45 -12.86 -12.93
CA ASN A 132 -12.62 -12.06 -13.31
C ASN A 132 -13.27 -12.57 -14.60
N VAL A 133 -12.52 -13.35 -15.39
CA VAL A 133 -13.03 -13.98 -16.60
C VAL A 133 -13.56 -15.37 -16.26
N GLY A 134 -14.87 -15.55 -16.39
CA GLY A 134 -15.51 -16.86 -16.31
C GLY A 134 -14.93 -17.80 -17.37
N LYS A 135 -14.94 -19.10 -17.09
CA LYS A 135 -14.38 -20.06 -18.05
C LYS A 135 -15.25 -20.13 -19.31
N PRO A 136 -14.70 -20.52 -20.47
CA PRO A 136 -15.51 -20.67 -21.68
C PRO A 136 -16.66 -21.68 -21.52
N GLU A 137 -16.52 -22.67 -20.63
CA GLU A 137 -17.60 -23.58 -20.26
C GLU A 137 -18.77 -22.86 -19.58
N ASP A 138 -18.49 -21.91 -18.69
CA ASP A 138 -19.52 -21.13 -17.98
C ASP A 138 -20.31 -20.25 -18.95
N ALA A 139 -19.64 -19.72 -19.98
CA ALA A 139 -20.29 -18.94 -21.03
C ALA A 139 -21.26 -19.78 -21.88
N LEU A 140 -20.87 -21.02 -22.22
CA LEU A 140 -21.74 -21.94 -22.94
C LEU A 140 -22.95 -22.35 -22.10
N VAL A 141 -22.75 -22.64 -20.81
CA VAL A 141 -23.84 -22.97 -19.87
C VAL A 141 -24.81 -21.80 -19.76
N ALA A 142 -24.31 -20.57 -19.60
CA ALA A 142 -25.17 -19.39 -19.51
C ALA A 142 -26.03 -19.16 -20.77
N ASP A 143 -25.49 -19.44 -21.96
CA ASP A 143 -26.23 -19.34 -23.22
C ASP A 143 -27.28 -20.46 -23.36
N GLU A 144 -26.95 -21.69 -22.96
CA GLU A 144 -27.93 -22.78 -22.91
C GLU A 144 -29.05 -22.52 -21.90
N GLU A 145 -28.71 -22.01 -20.72
CA GLU A 145 -29.68 -21.61 -19.69
C GLU A 145 -30.59 -20.51 -20.21
N ARG A 146 -30.05 -19.47 -20.86
CA ARG A 146 -30.84 -18.42 -21.51
C ARG A 146 -31.77 -18.99 -22.58
N ALA A 147 -31.28 -19.87 -23.44
CA ALA A 147 -32.09 -20.48 -24.49
C ALA A 147 -33.23 -21.33 -23.90
N LYS A 148 -32.96 -22.04 -22.80
CA LYS A 148 -33.96 -22.83 -22.08
C LYS A 148 -35.01 -21.96 -21.41
N VAL A 149 -34.61 -20.87 -20.76
CA VAL A 149 -35.52 -19.89 -20.16
C VAL A 149 -36.41 -19.27 -21.24
N LEU A 150 -35.86 -18.87 -22.39
CA LEU A 150 -36.64 -18.32 -23.50
C LEU A 150 -37.64 -19.32 -24.09
N ARG A 151 -37.29 -20.61 -24.16
CA ARG A 151 -38.23 -21.66 -24.58
C ARG A 151 -39.38 -21.81 -23.59
N LEU A 152 -39.07 -21.89 -22.30
CA LEU A 152 -40.08 -21.99 -21.25
C LEU A 152 -40.98 -20.74 -21.19
N LEU A 153 -40.41 -19.55 -21.40
CA LEU A 153 -41.17 -18.30 -21.47
C LEU A 153 -42.18 -18.30 -22.62
N ASN A 154 -41.83 -18.90 -23.77
CA ASN A 154 -42.73 -19.02 -24.93
C ASN A 154 -43.85 -20.06 -24.74
N GLU A 155 -43.72 -20.97 -23.77
CA GLU A 155 -44.77 -21.94 -23.42
C GLU A 155 -45.79 -21.36 -22.43
N ILE A 156 -45.52 -20.18 -21.85
CA ILE A 156 -46.41 -19.51 -20.91
C ILE A 156 -47.34 -18.55 -21.67
N ASP A 157 -48.64 -18.57 -21.32
CA ASP A 157 -49.69 -17.74 -21.95
C ASP A 157 -49.41 -16.24 -21.71
N PRO A 158 -49.59 -15.32 -22.68
CA PRO A 158 -49.13 -13.93 -22.59
C PRO A 158 -49.99 -13.03 -21.68
N ARG A 159 -50.68 -13.62 -20.69
CA ARG A 159 -51.61 -12.94 -19.78
C ARG A 159 -51.24 -13.00 -18.29
N GLU A 160 -50.08 -13.55 -17.93
CA GLU A 160 -49.43 -13.32 -16.63
C GLU A 160 -48.09 -12.60 -16.79
#